data_AF-A0A850Y9W8-F1
#
_entry.id   AF-A0A850Y9W8-F1
#
_cell.length_a   1.000
_cell.length_b   1.000
_cell.length_c   1.000
_cell.angle_alpha   90.00
_cell.angle_beta   90.00
_cell.angle_gamma   90.00
#
_symmetry.space_group_name_H-M   'P 1'
#
loop_
_entity.id
_entity.type
_entity.pdbx_description
1 polymer ?
#
loop_
_entity_poly.entity_id
_entity_poly.type
_entity_poly.pdbx_seq_one_letter_code
_entity_poly.pdbx_strand_id
1 'polypeptide(L)' 'MFWKFDLHSSSHIDTLLEREDVTLKELMDEEDVLQECKAQNRKLIEFLLKSECLE' A
#
# COMPACT_ATOMS: atom_id res chain seq x y z
N MET A 1 -18.38 10.38 1.94
CA MET A 1 -17.56 10.58 3.17
C MET A 1 -16.24 9.87 2.93
N PHE A 2 -15.13 10.58 3.07
CA PHE A 2 -13.78 10.14 2.71
C PHE A 2 -13.19 9.05 3.63
N TRP A 3 -14.02 8.47 4.50
CA TRP A 3 -13.60 7.61 5.62
C TRP A 3 -14.60 6.47 5.84
N LYS A 4 -14.85 5.66 4.80
CA LYS A 4 -15.53 4.38 5.03
C LYS A 4 -14.49 3.36 5.47
N PHE A 5 -14.58 3.01 6.75
CA PHE A 5 -13.75 2.00 7.39
C PHE A 5 -14.35 0.63 7.04
N ASP A 6 -14.00 0.07 5.88
CA ASP A 6 -14.32 -1.32 5.57
C ASP A 6 -13.18 -2.21 6.06
N LEU A 7 -13.39 -2.74 7.26
CA LEU A 7 -12.54 -3.71 7.91
C LEU A 7 -12.69 -5.06 7.16
N HIS A 8 -11.55 -5.62 6.71
CA HIS A 8 -11.39 -7.00 6.23
C HIS A 8 -12.03 -7.34 4.87
N SER A 9 -11.31 -6.96 3.81
CA SER A 9 -11.07 -7.81 2.64
C SER A 9 -9.62 -7.56 2.24
N SER A 10 -8.92 -8.54 1.65
CA SER A 10 -7.53 -8.35 1.20
C SER A 10 -7.44 -7.03 0.44
N SER A 11 -6.66 -6.07 0.94
CA SER A 11 -6.66 -4.72 0.37
C SER A 11 -6.13 -4.79 -1.06
N HIS A 12 -6.55 -3.85 -1.91
CA HIS A 12 -6.00 -3.77 -3.27
C HIS A 12 -4.47 -3.63 -3.22
N ILE A 13 -3.98 -2.84 -2.25
CA ILE A 13 -2.57 -2.68 -1.94
C ILE A 13 -1.90 -4.03 -1.58
N ASP A 14 -2.50 -4.86 -0.74
CA ASP A 14 -1.93 -6.17 -0.38
C ASP A 14 -1.80 -7.09 -1.59
N THR A 15 -2.77 -7.03 -2.50
CA THR A 15 -2.78 -7.82 -3.75
C THR A 15 -1.73 -7.30 -4.73
N LEU A 16 -1.59 -5.97 -4.81
CA LEU A 16 -0.59 -5.32 -5.65
C LEU A 16 0.84 -5.66 -5.16
N LEU A 17 1.05 -5.65 -3.84
CA LEU A 17 2.34 -5.98 -3.21
C LEU A 17 2.71 -7.47 -3.28
N GLU A 18 1.78 -8.35 -3.67
CA GLU A 18 2.08 -9.77 -3.93
C GLU A 18 2.73 -9.99 -5.30
N ARG A 19 2.71 -8.99 -6.19
CA ARG A 19 3.39 -9.04 -7.47
C ARG A 19 4.90 -8.84 -7.30
N GLU A 20 5.69 -9.64 -8.01
CA GLU A 20 7.16 -9.53 -7.99
C GLU A 20 7.68 -8.29 -8.72
N ASP A 21 6.89 -7.72 -9.64
CA ASP A 21 7.24 -6.60 -10.51
C ASP A 21 6.64 -5.25 -10.08
N VAL A 22 6.01 -5.18 -8.90
CA VAL A 22 5.39 -3.94 -8.40
C VAL A 22 6.45 -2.85 -8.21
N THR A 23 6.14 -1.65 -8.67
CA THR A 23 7.02 -0.49 -8.53
C THR A 23 6.46 0.50 -7.52
N LEU A 24 7.34 1.31 -6.91
CA LEU A 24 6.90 2.39 -6.02
C LEU A 24 5.92 3.32 -6.71
N LYS A 25 6.16 3.66 -7.99
CA LYS A 25 5.26 4.53 -8.74
C LYS A 25 3.85 3.94 -8.87
N GLU A 26 3.76 2.68 -9.28
CA GLU A 26 2.48 1.98 -9.41
C GLU A 26 1.74 1.97 -8.07
N LEU A 27 2.46 1.71 -6.97
CA LEU A 27 1.90 1.74 -5.62
C LEU A 27 1.44 3.15 -5.18
N MET A 28 2.16 4.21 -5.56
CA MET A 28 1.81 5.59 -5.21
C MET A 28 0.67 6.17 -6.04
N ASP A 29 0.38 5.58 -7.20
CA ASP A 29 -0.77 5.94 -8.05
C ASP A 29 -2.10 5.39 -7.49
N GLU A 30 -2.07 4.47 -6.51
CA GLU A 30 -3.25 3.91 -5.88
C GLU A 30 -3.95 4.89 -4.91
N GLU A 31 -5.28 5.02 -5.06
CA GLU A 31 -6.08 5.95 -4.26
C GLU A 31 -6.06 5.61 -2.75
N ASP A 32 -5.93 4.33 -2.43
CA ASP A 32 -5.96 3.82 -1.06
C ASP A 32 -4.59 3.88 -0.36
N VAL A 33 -3.51 4.26 -1.05
CA VAL A 33 -2.14 4.20 -0.49
C VAL A 33 -2.00 5.01 0.81
N LEU A 34 -2.62 6.19 0.87
CA LEU A 34 -2.59 7.06 2.06
C LEU A 34 -3.46 6.49 3.19
N GLN A 35 -4.58 5.87 2.85
CA GLN A 35 -5.43 5.21 3.83
C GLN A 35 -4.70 4.02 4.46
N GLU A 36 -4.08 3.18 3.64
CA GLU A 36 -3.35 1.99 4.08
C GLU A 36 -2.10 2.36 4.90
N CYS A 37 -1.42 3.44 4.53
CA CYS A 37 -0.36 4.03 5.37
C CYS A 37 -0.88 4.40 6.76
N LYS A 38 -2.04 5.09 6.82
CA LYS A 38 -2.66 5.50 8.09
C LYS A 38 -3.16 4.30 8.90
N ALA A 39 -3.67 3.27 8.24
CA ALA A 39 -4.09 2.02 8.85
C ALA A 39 -2.92 1.16 9.34
N GLN A 40 -1.68 1.61 9.11
CA GLN A 40 -0.46 0.89 9.43
C GLN A 40 -0.39 -0.48 8.74
N ASN A 41 -0.81 -0.57 7.47
CA ASN A 41 -0.67 -1.78 6.68
C ASN A 41 0.81 -2.21 6.67
N ARG A 42 1.07 -3.37 7.27
CA ARG A 42 2.42 -3.85 7.51
C ARG A 42 3.16 -4.16 6.20
N LYS A 43 2.49 -4.76 5.20
CA LYS A 43 3.10 -5.05 3.89
C LYS A 43 3.51 -3.76 3.19
N LEU A 44 2.64 -2.75 3.21
CA LEU A 44 2.92 -1.44 2.64
C LEU A 44 4.10 -0.75 3.32
N ILE A 45 4.12 -0.73 4.65
CA ILE A 45 5.24 -0.13 5.40
C ILE A 45 6.55 -0.86 5.11
N GLU A 46 6.55 -2.19 5.11
CA GLU A 46 7.75 -2.99 4.80
C GLU A 46 8.25 -2.73 3.37
N PHE A 47 7.35 -2.52 2.41
CA PHE A 47 7.72 -2.13 1.04
C PHE A 47 8.35 -0.74 0.98
N LEU A 48 7.73 0.28 1.59
CA LEU A 48 8.22 1.66 1.56
C LEU A 48 9.56 1.86 2.29
N LEU A 49 9.90 0.96 3.22
CA LEU A 49 11.18 0.97 3.93
C LEU A 49 12.32 0.29 3.16
N LYS A 50 12.07 -0.32 2.00
CA LYS A 50 13.14 -0.86 1.14
C LYS A 50 14.04 0.26 0.65
N SER A 51 15.34 -0.02 0.53
CA SER A 51 16.34 0.98 0.09
C SER A 51 15.98 1.61 -1.27
N GLU A 52 15.40 0.82 -2.17
CA GLU A 52 14.96 1.24 -3.51
C GLU A 52 13.87 2.33 -3.48
N CYS A 53 13.14 2.44 -2.36
CA CYS A 53 12.09 3.45 -2.17
C CYS A 53 12.60 4.72 -1.46
N LEU A 54 13.80 4.70 -0.89
CA LEU A 54 14.36 5.77 -0.06
C LEU A 54 15.52 6.54 -0.73
N GLU A 55 15.97 6.08 -1.91
CA GLU A 55 16.99 6.72 -2.75
C GLU A 55 16.36 7.74 -3.70
#